data_AF-A0A0G0JMJ6-F1
#
_entry.id   AF-A0A0G0JMJ6-F1
#
_cell.length_a   1.000
_cell.length_b   1.000
_cell.length_c   1.000
_cell.angle_alpha   90.00
_cell.angle_beta   90.00
_cell.angle_gamma   90.00
#
_symmetry.space_group_name_H-M   'P 1'
#
loop_
_entity.id
_entity.type
_entity.pdbx_description
1 polymer ?
#
loop_
_entity_poly.entity_id
_entity_poly.type
_entity_poly.pdbx_seq_one_letter_code
_entity_poly.pdbx_strand_id
1 'polypeptide(L)'
;MEIPWPIALDDHPFNSFKNGSRPAHTLTPADHETVTLSPEEVARLCFQNPLYYRDLILKHVVIPPLNRYEGGDHFYIWLNKNCPVGCTFCFYKSPKAGENTQITPEGIERLIQMSHDTKIDNFYISGGGDPMTSKASVNRLVRGLNVKSLDVYSSAFWAASPESAERIIMELYESAKANPNKPVFTYRLSLDRHHFERLSKGKGFSYAHNALDQFRRINDPNFKFLIRTVVGDDTVQNFLRGLNPVSCVDHGNDDEKHTIVTLPDGYSFKIKYLLEYESDTQFDFGTDEGKDVAYKNFATFHEFTTRWRHGNNALSYHPDGKSKGFYFVMHYDGTINILNASAPDIESSIYKDDHQAILNRNFNDILTLGIIEKGTLHVADIVSEVNPLAMIRANGIGIRDFYTRVLLEEDHTRLYASVRYVQEFIQEGRITRDQMASWPPELLALASLSPEQLKECYHLSGFSIIQQYLRWPDVTAKSLVNLYNLIALGQYFPLTTGNVMHAVMHSGIKEEIKKAFFHKILYGDDEIGPYISMTDEALNAEEDRLEALADETIAKGTDVSAIADAYSSTVLAGFDRLFDSPQSTRDRLISCLMEDWTD
;
A
#
# COMPACT_ATOMS: atom_id res chain seq x y z
N MET A 1 -23.00 1.50 2.59
CA MET A 1 -21.82 1.75 1.75
C MET A 1 -20.62 1.04 2.35
N GLU A 2 -20.27 -0.10 1.76
CA GLU A 2 -18.95 -0.73 1.95
C GLU A 2 -17.90 0.31 1.57
N ILE A 3 -16.84 0.48 2.36
CA ILE A 3 -15.63 1.13 1.86
C ILE A 3 -14.82 -0.02 1.31
N PRO A 4 -14.86 -0.28 0.00
CA PRO A 4 -13.86 -1.15 -0.56
C PRO A 4 -12.54 -0.37 -0.38
N TRP A 5 -11.50 -1.06 0.06
CA TRP A 5 -10.15 -0.92 -0.50
C TRP A 5 -10.27 -0.41 -1.97
N PRO A 6 -9.41 0.43 -2.58
CA PRO A 6 -9.72 1.04 -3.88
C PRO A 6 -10.32 0.06 -4.89
N ILE A 7 -9.91 -1.22 -4.85
CA ILE A 7 -10.85 -2.36 -4.93
C ILE A 7 -10.52 -3.37 -3.82
N ALA A 8 -11.51 -3.94 -3.10
CA ALA A 8 -11.26 -5.00 -2.10
C ALA A 8 -10.19 -5.95 -2.64
N LEU A 9 -9.13 -6.28 -1.88
CA LEU A 9 -8.06 -7.15 -2.40
C LEU A 9 -8.66 -8.34 -3.16
N ASP A 10 -9.70 -8.97 -2.60
CA ASP A 10 -10.44 -10.09 -3.22
C ASP A 10 -11.12 -9.81 -4.57
N ASP A 11 -11.46 -8.56 -4.84
CA ASP A 11 -12.10 -8.08 -6.07
C ASP A 11 -11.13 -7.34 -7.02
N HIS A 12 -9.85 -7.15 -6.63
CA HIS A 12 -8.85 -6.41 -7.41
C HIS A 12 -8.09 -7.35 -8.37
N PRO A 13 -7.73 -6.91 -9.60
CA PRO A 13 -6.87 -7.61 -10.53
C PRO A 13 -5.71 -8.43 -9.93
N PHE A 14 -5.06 -7.91 -8.90
CA PHE A 14 -3.87 -8.50 -8.29
C PHE A 14 -4.12 -9.71 -7.36
N ASN A 15 -5.36 -10.06 -7.02
CA ASN A 15 -5.62 -11.13 -6.04
C ASN A 15 -6.09 -12.45 -6.68
N SER A 16 -6.55 -12.42 -7.93
CA SER A 16 -6.92 -13.61 -8.74
C SER A 16 -5.77 -14.58 -9.01
N PHE A 17 -4.54 -14.07 -9.04
CA PHE A 17 -3.36 -14.87 -9.34
C PHE A 17 -3.07 -15.96 -8.28
N LYS A 18 -3.79 -15.92 -7.13
CA LYS A 18 -3.80 -16.96 -6.09
C LYS A 18 -4.02 -18.39 -6.61
N ASN A 19 -4.74 -18.55 -7.73
CA ASN A 19 -5.08 -19.85 -8.32
C ASN A 19 -4.06 -20.43 -9.31
N GLY A 20 -2.86 -19.84 -9.41
CA GLY A 20 -1.71 -20.56 -10.00
C GLY A 20 -1.70 -20.69 -11.52
N SER A 21 -2.52 -19.93 -12.23
CA SER A 21 -2.34 -19.73 -13.67
C SER A 21 -2.45 -18.25 -13.99
N ARG A 22 -1.31 -17.56 -14.12
CA ARG A 22 -1.25 -16.44 -15.06
C ARG A 22 -1.70 -17.03 -16.40
N PRO A 23 -2.78 -16.53 -17.05
CA PRO A 23 -3.08 -16.98 -18.39
C PRO A 23 -1.82 -16.76 -19.22
N ALA A 24 -1.40 -17.79 -19.95
CA ALA A 24 -0.41 -17.59 -20.99
C ALA A 24 -1.03 -16.54 -21.92
N HIS A 25 -0.54 -15.31 -21.87
CA HIS A 25 -0.90 -14.32 -22.87
C HIS A 25 -0.23 -14.77 -24.17
N THR A 26 -0.93 -15.63 -24.90
CA THR A 26 -0.64 -15.95 -26.29
C THR A 26 -1.12 -14.79 -27.15
N LEU A 27 -0.53 -13.62 -26.94
CA LEU A 27 -0.25 -12.74 -28.05
C LEU A 27 1.20 -13.04 -28.42
N THR A 28 1.39 -14.18 -29.11
CA THR A 28 2.49 -14.23 -30.07
C THR A 28 2.29 -13.03 -30.99
N PRO A 29 3.36 -12.27 -31.33
CA PRO A 29 3.27 -11.28 -32.39
C PRO A 29 2.53 -11.95 -33.54
N ALA A 30 1.35 -11.42 -33.90
CA ALA A 30 0.65 -11.86 -35.10
C ALA A 30 1.68 -11.81 -36.22
N ASP A 31 1.71 -12.82 -37.08
CA ASP A 31 2.64 -12.95 -38.21
C ASP A 31 2.79 -11.60 -38.94
N HIS A 32 3.73 -10.79 -38.49
CA HIS A 32 4.01 -9.50 -39.08
C HIS A 32 4.84 -9.84 -40.30
N GLU A 33 4.19 -9.81 -41.47
CA GLU A 33 4.88 -9.63 -42.74
C GLU A 33 6.02 -8.62 -42.54
N THR A 34 7.19 -8.93 -43.08
CA THR A 34 8.49 -8.29 -42.87
C THR A 34 8.48 -6.77 -43.09
N VAL A 35 7.88 -6.02 -42.17
CA VAL A 35 7.99 -4.58 -42.01
C VAL A 35 8.96 -4.38 -40.86
N THR A 36 10.16 -3.90 -41.16
CA THR A 36 11.12 -3.43 -40.15
C THR A 36 10.54 -2.20 -39.47
N LEU A 37 9.88 -2.41 -38.33
CA LEU A 37 9.41 -1.34 -37.46
C LEU A 37 10.61 -0.62 -36.82
N SER A 38 10.48 0.68 -36.60
CA SER A 38 11.45 1.46 -35.82
C SER A 38 11.40 1.05 -34.34
N PRO A 39 12.46 1.32 -33.54
CA PRO A 39 12.44 1.08 -32.09
C PRO A 39 11.25 1.74 -31.39
N GLU A 40 10.87 2.96 -31.81
CA GLU A 40 9.72 3.70 -31.29
C GLU A 40 8.40 3.00 -31.64
N GLU A 41 8.24 2.50 -32.88
CA GLU A 41 7.03 1.76 -33.29
C GLU A 41 6.88 0.46 -32.49
N VAL A 42 7.98 -0.27 -32.29
CA VAL A 42 8.01 -1.47 -31.44
C VAL A 42 7.65 -1.11 -30.00
N ALA A 43 8.26 -0.07 -29.42
CA ALA A 43 7.99 0.36 -28.06
C ALA A 43 6.54 0.80 -27.85
N ARG A 44 5.93 1.48 -28.84
CA ARG A 44 4.49 1.82 -28.82
C ARG A 44 3.62 0.58 -28.75
N LEU A 45 3.94 -0.47 -29.51
CA LEU A 45 3.25 -1.77 -29.42
C LEU A 45 3.48 -2.42 -28.05
N CYS A 46 4.65 -2.21 -27.44
CA CYS A 46 4.92 -2.71 -26.09
C CYS A 46 3.94 -2.17 -25.05
N PHE A 47 3.68 -0.86 -25.06
CA PHE A 47 2.74 -0.25 -24.14
C PHE A 47 1.27 -0.60 -24.39
N GLN A 48 0.93 -1.27 -25.49
CA GLN A 48 -0.42 -1.82 -25.74
C GLN A 48 -0.66 -3.18 -25.06
N ASN A 49 0.42 -3.84 -24.62
CA ASN A 49 0.37 -5.09 -23.88
C ASN A 49 1.37 -5.10 -22.72
N PRO A 50 1.24 -4.16 -21.77
CA PRO A 50 2.32 -3.84 -20.84
C PRO A 50 2.71 -5.00 -19.92
N LEU A 51 1.74 -5.83 -19.51
CA LEU A 51 1.99 -7.01 -18.68
C LEU A 51 2.89 -8.04 -19.38
N TYR A 52 2.64 -8.33 -20.66
CA TYR A 52 3.46 -9.26 -21.43
C TYR A 52 4.92 -8.80 -21.53
N TYR A 53 5.13 -7.51 -21.82
CA TYR A 53 6.49 -6.98 -21.97
C TYR A 53 7.19 -6.78 -20.63
N ARG A 54 6.45 -6.55 -19.54
CA ARG A 54 7.00 -6.61 -18.19
C ARG A 54 7.45 -8.02 -17.85
N ASP A 55 6.67 -9.05 -18.15
CA ASP A 55 7.07 -10.44 -17.98
C ASP A 55 8.30 -10.80 -18.83
N LEU A 56 8.42 -10.21 -20.03
CA LEU A 56 9.60 -10.34 -20.87
C LEU A 56 10.85 -9.72 -20.23
N ILE A 57 10.73 -8.54 -19.62
CA ILE A 57 11.81 -7.92 -18.83
C ILE A 57 12.23 -8.85 -17.69
N LEU A 58 11.28 -9.33 -16.88
CA LEU A 58 11.57 -10.20 -15.72
C LEU A 58 12.23 -11.52 -16.12
N LYS A 59 11.95 -12.02 -17.32
CA LYS A 59 12.57 -13.25 -17.85
C LYS A 59 14.03 -13.06 -18.29
N HIS A 60 14.37 -11.88 -18.81
CA HIS A 60 15.66 -11.64 -19.49
C HIS A 60 16.63 -10.73 -18.72
N VAL A 61 16.12 -9.93 -17.78
CA VAL A 61 16.92 -8.99 -16.99
C VAL A 61 17.08 -9.52 -15.58
N VAL A 62 18.29 -9.98 -15.27
CA VAL A 62 18.67 -10.44 -13.92
C VAL A 62 19.86 -9.63 -13.45
N ILE A 63 19.67 -8.94 -12.32
CA ILE A 63 20.72 -8.10 -11.71
C ILE A 63 20.91 -8.53 -10.25
N PRO A 64 22.15 -8.83 -9.82
CA PRO A 64 22.42 -9.10 -8.42
C PRO A 64 22.29 -7.82 -7.58
N PRO A 65 21.76 -7.90 -6.35
CA PRO A 65 21.68 -6.74 -5.45
C PRO A 65 23.07 -6.23 -5.06
N LEU A 66 23.21 -4.91 -4.89
CA LEU A 66 24.46 -4.26 -4.46
C LEU A 66 24.84 -4.62 -3.02
N ASN A 67 23.85 -4.81 -2.16
CA ASN A 67 24.05 -5.10 -0.74
C ASN A 67 23.61 -6.53 -0.42
N ARG A 68 24.19 -7.11 0.64
CA ARG A 68 23.83 -8.46 1.13
C ARG A 68 22.65 -8.49 2.10
N TYR A 69 22.20 -7.33 2.58
CA TYR A 69 21.05 -7.15 3.49
C TYR A 69 21.03 -8.14 4.68
N GLU A 70 22.14 -8.23 5.43
CA GLU A 70 22.33 -9.17 6.55
C GLU A 70 21.85 -8.61 7.92
N GLY A 71 21.20 -7.44 7.90
CA GLY A 71 20.57 -6.83 9.07
C GLY A 71 19.36 -7.64 9.54
N GLY A 72 18.95 -7.40 10.80
CA GLY A 72 17.72 -7.99 11.30
C GLY A 72 16.48 -7.36 10.67
N ASP A 73 15.51 -8.21 10.33
CA ASP A 73 14.26 -7.80 9.71
C ASP A 73 13.21 -7.34 10.73
N HIS A 74 12.25 -6.57 10.23
CA HIS A 74 11.11 -6.07 10.97
C HIS A 74 9.81 -6.55 10.29
N PHE A 75 8.96 -7.26 11.00
CA PHE A 75 7.71 -7.80 10.45
C PHE A 75 6.49 -7.12 11.05
N TYR A 76 5.68 -6.45 10.23
CA TYR A 76 4.34 -5.99 10.58
C TYR A 76 3.31 -7.00 10.08
N ILE A 77 2.59 -7.63 11.01
CA ILE A 77 1.60 -8.64 10.67
C ILE A 77 0.20 -8.12 10.98
N TRP A 78 -0.72 -8.29 10.04
CA TRP A 78 -2.15 -8.14 10.28
C TRP A 78 -2.78 -9.51 10.47
N LEU A 79 -2.99 -9.91 11.73
CA LEU A 79 -3.53 -11.24 12.01
C LEU A 79 -4.97 -11.41 11.55
N ASN A 80 -5.75 -10.33 11.62
CA ASN A 80 -7.15 -10.33 11.24
C ASN A 80 -7.63 -8.94 10.79
N LYS A 81 -8.84 -8.90 10.23
CA LYS A 81 -9.59 -7.68 9.87
C LYS A 81 -10.63 -7.24 10.91
N ASN A 82 -10.79 -7.99 12.00
CA ASN A 82 -11.90 -7.80 12.95
C ASN A 82 -11.52 -6.80 14.05
N CYS A 83 -12.25 -5.70 14.12
CA CYS A 83 -12.11 -4.70 15.20
C CYS A 83 -13.46 -4.40 15.86
N PRO A 84 -13.63 -4.67 17.17
CA PRO A 84 -14.89 -4.38 17.87
C PRO A 84 -15.08 -2.90 18.23
N VAL A 85 -14.09 -2.04 17.97
CA VAL A 85 -14.12 -0.63 18.38
C VAL A 85 -14.93 0.24 17.42
N GLY A 86 -14.76 0.04 16.11
CA GLY A 86 -15.50 0.78 15.08
C GLY A 86 -15.14 2.28 15.01
N CYS A 87 -13.86 2.63 15.12
CA CYS A 87 -13.38 4.01 14.99
C CYS A 87 -13.79 4.62 13.64
N THR A 88 -14.22 5.88 13.63
CA THR A 88 -14.73 6.55 12.42
C THR A 88 -13.66 6.84 11.38
N PHE A 89 -12.45 7.19 11.82
CA PHE A 89 -11.28 7.48 10.98
C PHE A 89 -10.57 6.22 10.45
N CYS A 90 -10.89 5.03 11.00
CA CYS A 90 -10.14 3.82 10.68
C CYS A 90 -10.63 3.27 9.34
N PHE A 91 -9.72 3.24 8.36
CA PHE A 91 -9.99 2.67 7.04
C PHE A 91 -10.18 1.14 7.06
N TYR A 92 -9.78 0.47 8.14
CA TYR A 92 -10.03 -0.96 8.33
C TYR A 92 -11.35 -1.23 9.05
N LYS A 93 -12.47 -0.92 8.38
CA LYS A 93 -13.79 -1.30 8.90
C LYS A 93 -13.89 -2.82 9.03
N SER A 94 -14.50 -3.27 10.13
CA SER A 94 -14.73 -4.70 10.36
C SER A 94 -15.57 -5.31 9.23
N PRO A 95 -15.17 -6.47 8.70
CA PRO A 95 -15.87 -7.16 7.63
C PRO A 95 -17.23 -7.68 8.08
N LYS A 96 -18.12 -7.98 7.12
CA LYS A 96 -19.40 -8.65 7.40
C LYS A 96 -19.17 -10.12 7.78
N ALA A 97 -20.13 -10.73 8.48
CA ALA A 97 -20.03 -12.12 8.89
C ALA A 97 -19.89 -13.07 7.68
N GLY A 98 -18.94 -14.01 7.73
CA GLY A 98 -18.75 -15.06 6.71
C GLY A 98 -17.48 -14.96 5.86
N GLU A 99 -16.75 -13.84 5.92
CA GLU A 99 -15.47 -13.68 5.18
C GLU A 99 -14.29 -14.32 5.92
N ASN A 100 -13.35 -14.93 5.18
CA ASN A 100 -12.09 -15.39 5.75
C ASN A 100 -11.19 -14.19 6.08
N THR A 101 -11.13 -13.85 7.36
CA THR A 101 -10.67 -12.55 7.84
C THR A 101 -9.51 -12.69 8.80
N GLN A 102 -8.89 -13.87 8.87
CA GLN A 102 -7.86 -14.20 9.84
C GLN A 102 -6.85 -15.21 9.27
N ILE A 103 -5.60 -15.07 9.69
CA ILE A 103 -4.59 -16.10 9.46
C ILE A 103 -4.98 -17.44 10.11
N THR A 104 -4.73 -18.53 9.40
CA THR A 104 -5.04 -19.87 9.87
C THR A 104 -4.01 -20.35 10.91
N PRO A 105 -4.33 -21.40 11.71
CA PRO A 105 -3.36 -22.02 12.60
C PRO A 105 -2.08 -22.49 11.89
N GLU A 106 -2.19 -23.01 10.65
CA GLU A 106 -1.01 -23.36 9.85
C GLU A 106 -0.13 -22.14 9.59
N GLY A 107 -0.74 -21.01 9.21
CA GLY A 107 0.00 -19.76 8.96
C GLY A 107 0.72 -19.25 10.21
N ILE A 108 0.13 -19.43 11.40
CA ILE A 108 0.78 -19.12 12.68
C ILE A 108 2.02 -19.98 12.92
N GLU A 109 1.94 -21.29 12.67
CA GLU A 109 3.11 -22.18 12.83
C GLU A 109 4.20 -21.87 11.81
N ARG A 110 3.84 -21.55 10.57
CA ARG A 110 4.79 -21.14 9.53
C ARG A 110 5.50 -19.83 9.85
N LEU A 111 4.78 -18.84 10.41
CA LEU A 111 5.41 -17.61 10.92
C LEU A 111 6.43 -17.89 12.01
N ILE A 112 6.11 -18.81 12.93
CA ILE A 112 7.03 -19.21 13.99
C ILE A 112 8.26 -19.87 13.37
N GLN A 113 8.08 -20.85 12.50
CA GLN A 113 9.17 -21.52 11.81
C GLN A 113 10.07 -20.53 11.07
N MET A 114 9.46 -19.61 10.30
CA MET A 114 10.21 -18.55 9.62
C MET A 114 11.06 -17.75 10.61
N SER A 115 10.55 -17.34 11.78
CA SER A 115 11.37 -16.62 12.77
C SER A 115 12.58 -17.42 13.31
N HIS A 116 12.56 -18.75 13.22
CA HIS A 116 13.73 -19.58 13.58
C HIS A 116 14.74 -19.67 12.44
N ASP A 117 14.29 -19.58 11.19
CA ASP A 117 15.12 -19.75 10.00
C ASP A 117 15.75 -18.44 9.51
N THR A 118 15.24 -17.29 9.96
CA THR A 118 15.72 -15.95 9.59
C THR A 118 15.98 -15.07 10.81
N LYS A 119 16.89 -14.10 10.64
CA LYS A 119 17.21 -13.09 11.66
C LYS A 119 16.14 -12.00 11.67
N ILE A 120 15.13 -12.19 12.51
CA ILE A 120 14.09 -11.18 12.75
C ILE A 120 14.38 -10.45 14.06
N ASP A 121 14.59 -9.14 13.98
CA ASP A 121 14.84 -8.32 15.17
C ASP A 121 13.53 -7.91 15.84
N ASN A 122 12.55 -7.48 15.05
CA ASN A 122 11.28 -6.98 15.58
C ASN A 122 10.09 -7.63 14.90
N PHE A 123 9.11 -8.01 15.70
CA PHE A 123 7.84 -8.54 15.22
C PHE A 123 6.71 -7.71 15.82
N TYR A 124 5.91 -7.10 14.96
CA TYR A 124 4.79 -6.24 15.32
C TYR A 124 3.48 -6.95 14.96
N ILE A 125 2.80 -7.45 15.98
CA ILE A 125 1.45 -7.98 15.85
C ILE A 125 0.48 -6.81 15.90
N SER A 126 0.06 -6.38 14.72
CA SER A 126 -0.92 -5.33 14.51
C SER A 126 -2.10 -5.89 13.71
N GLY A 127 -2.93 -5.03 13.15
CA GLY A 127 -4.07 -5.48 12.36
C GLY A 127 -4.55 -4.44 11.37
N GLY A 128 -5.26 -4.95 10.36
CA GLY A 128 -6.43 -4.26 9.81
C GLY A 128 -7.65 -4.48 10.71
N GLY A 129 -7.44 -4.65 12.02
CA GLY A 129 -8.34 -5.16 13.02
C GLY A 129 -7.69 -5.03 14.42
N ASP A 130 -8.36 -5.44 15.50
CA ASP A 130 -7.71 -5.56 16.82
C ASP A 130 -7.16 -7.00 16.98
N PRO A 131 -5.84 -7.21 17.10
CA PRO A 131 -5.23 -8.54 17.22
C PRO A 131 -5.81 -9.40 18.34
N MET A 132 -6.29 -8.76 19.41
CA MET A 132 -6.80 -9.47 20.58
C MET A 132 -8.17 -10.10 20.35
N THR A 133 -8.82 -9.85 19.21
CA THR A 133 -9.93 -10.69 18.73
C THR A 133 -9.48 -12.11 18.39
N SER A 134 -8.20 -12.30 18.04
CA SER A 134 -7.54 -13.59 17.78
C SER A 134 -6.57 -13.97 18.90
N LYS A 135 -6.97 -13.78 20.17
CA LYS A 135 -6.12 -13.98 21.37
C LYS A 135 -5.31 -15.28 21.37
N ALA A 136 -5.91 -16.40 20.96
CA ALA A 136 -5.22 -17.69 20.92
C ALA A 136 -4.01 -17.69 19.97
N SER A 137 -4.17 -17.09 18.80
CA SER A 137 -3.09 -16.91 17.82
C SER A 137 -2.00 -15.97 18.34
N VAL A 138 -2.38 -14.87 18.99
CA VAL A 138 -1.44 -13.95 19.65
C VAL A 138 -0.61 -14.70 20.69
N ASN A 139 -1.24 -15.40 21.63
CA ASN A 139 -0.54 -16.18 22.66
C ASN A 139 0.38 -17.25 22.05
N ARG A 140 -0.03 -17.90 20.96
CA ARG A 140 0.80 -18.91 20.27
C ARG A 140 2.07 -18.29 19.67
N LEU A 141 1.95 -17.13 19.02
CA LEU A 141 3.08 -16.37 18.48
C LEU A 141 4.00 -15.89 19.62
N VAL A 142 3.43 -15.32 20.68
CA VAL A 142 4.18 -14.85 21.86
C VAL A 142 5.02 -15.96 22.47
N ARG A 143 4.49 -17.20 22.54
CA ARG A 143 5.24 -18.36 23.03
C ARG A 143 6.32 -18.88 22.08
N GLY A 144 6.17 -18.69 20.77
CA GLY A 144 6.91 -19.45 19.76
C GLY A 144 7.98 -18.67 19.00
N LEU A 145 7.80 -17.36 18.80
CA LEU A 145 8.65 -16.56 17.95
C LEU A 145 10.09 -16.47 18.48
N ASN A 146 11.06 -16.55 17.58
CA ASN A 146 12.47 -16.29 17.83
C ASN A 146 12.85 -14.90 17.30
N VAL A 147 12.70 -13.89 18.17
CA VAL A 147 12.90 -12.48 17.83
C VAL A 147 13.53 -11.74 19.00
N LYS A 148 14.16 -10.57 18.76
CA LYS A 148 14.67 -9.74 19.86
C LYS A 148 13.53 -9.01 20.60
N SER A 149 12.56 -8.48 19.85
CA SER A 149 11.41 -7.74 20.39
C SER A 149 10.11 -8.17 19.73
N LEU A 150 9.07 -8.28 20.54
CA LEU A 150 7.72 -8.60 20.11
C LEU A 150 6.74 -7.55 20.64
N ASP A 151 5.96 -6.97 19.74
CA ASP A 151 5.06 -5.88 20.06
C ASP A 151 3.63 -6.25 19.68
N VAL A 152 2.69 -6.17 20.63
CA VAL A 152 1.26 -6.42 20.39
C VAL A 152 0.50 -5.12 20.52
N TYR A 153 -0.18 -4.73 19.45
CA TYR A 153 -1.00 -3.51 19.40
C TYR A 153 -2.44 -3.88 19.73
N SER A 154 -3.11 -3.10 20.57
CA SER A 154 -4.53 -3.30 20.85
C SER A 154 -5.15 -2.04 21.45
N SER A 155 -6.46 -1.90 21.27
CA SER A 155 -7.28 -0.86 21.89
C SER A 155 -7.62 -1.13 23.36
N ALA A 156 -7.27 -2.31 23.87
CA ALA A 156 -7.69 -2.83 25.17
C ALA A 156 -9.23 -2.89 25.36
N PHE A 157 -10.01 -3.08 24.28
CA PHE A 157 -11.47 -3.23 24.37
C PHE A 157 -11.92 -4.32 25.36
N TRP A 158 -11.08 -5.34 25.57
CA TRP A 158 -11.30 -6.47 26.47
C TRP A 158 -11.01 -6.15 27.94
N ALA A 159 -10.39 -5.02 28.25
CA ALA A 159 -10.03 -4.57 29.60
C ALA A 159 -11.17 -3.78 30.29
N ALA A 160 -12.42 -4.00 29.89
CA ALA A 160 -13.58 -3.27 30.42
C ALA A 160 -13.84 -3.47 31.93
N SER A 161 -13.24 -4.51 32.53
CA SER A 161 -13.21 -4.73 33.98
C SER A 161 -11.80 -5.14 34.45
N PRO A 162 -11.45 -4.92 35.73
CA PRO A 162 -10.17 -5.36 36.28
C PRO A 162 -9.92 -6.86 36.13
N GLU A 163 -10.94 -7.70 36.31
CA GLU A 163 -10.82 -9.17 36.25
C GLU A 163 -10.54 -9.66 34.83
N SER A 164 -11.22 -9.06 33.83
CA SER A 164 -10.94 -9.38 32.43
C SER A 164 -9.54 -8.91 32.03
N ALA A 165 -9.12 -7.74 32.52
CA ALA A 165 -7.80 -7.21 32.26
C ALA A 165 -6.69 -8.09 32.84
N GLU A 166 -6.83 -8.47 34.11
CA GLU A 166 -5.92 -9.39 34.81
C GLU A 166 -5.80 -10.72 34.07
N ARG A 167 -6.93 -11.38 33.79
CA ARG A 167 -6.93 -12.67 33.10
C ARG A 167 -6.18 -12.62 31.77
N ILE A 168 -6.46 -11.63 30.93
CA ILE A 168 -5.87 -11.55 29.58
C ILE A 168 -4.40 -11.15 29.64
N ILE A 169 -4.00 -10.20 30.49
CA ILE A 169 -2.60 -9.81 30.63
C ILE A 169 -1.77 -10.92 31.26
N MET A 170 -2.30 -11.63 32.26
CA MET A 170 -1.60 -12.78 32.85
C MET A 170 -1.43 -13.91 31.83
N GLU A 171 -2.43 -14.21 31.00
CA GLU A 171 -2.27 -15.19 29.91
C GLU A 171 -1.16 -14.80 28.92
N LEU A 172 -1.07 -13.51 28.56
CA LEU A 172 0.01 -12.98 27.71
C LEU A 172 1.37 -13.06 28.42
N TYR A 173 1.42 -12.73 29.71
CA TYR A 173 2.64 -12.79 30.52
C TYR A 173 3.16 -14.22 30.61
N GLU A 174 2.31 -15.19 30.96
CA GLU A 174 2.68 -16.61 30.99
C GLU A 174 3.14 -17.11 29.61
N SER A 175 2.50 -16.62 28.54
CA SER A 175 2.94 -16.91 27.17
C SER A 175 4.33 -16.35 26.87
N ALA A 176 4.63 -15.12 27.29
CA ALA A 176 5.94 -14.51 27.12
C ALA A 176 7.01 -15.23 27.95
N LYS A 177 6.68 -15.63 29.18
CA LYS A 177 7.57 -16.39 30.08
C LYS A 177 7.89 -17.78 29.57
N ALA A 178 6.94 -18.43 28.89
CA ALA A 178 7.12 -19.74 28.29
C ALA A 178 7.94 -19.70 26.99
N ASN A 179 8.19 -18.52 26.40
CA ASN A 179 9.02 -18.41 25.20
C ASN A 179 10.51 -18.65 25.54
N PRO A 180 11.16 -19.66 24.95
CA PRO A 180 12.56 -19.99 25.25
C PRO A 180 13.55 -18.89 24.85
N ASN A 181 13.20 -18.07 23.85
CA ASN A 181 14.04 -16.99 23.33
C ASN A 181 13.95 -15.71 24.18
N LYS A 182 12.96 -15.62 25.08
CA LYS A 182 12.74 -14.50 26.00
C LYS A 182 12.81 -13.13 25.30
N PRO A 183 12.02 -12.90 24.24
CA PRO A 183 11.97 -11.59 23.59
C PRO A 183 11.55 -10.51 24.58
N VAL A 184 11.95 -9.27 24.33
CA VAL A 184 11.31 -8.12 25.00
C VAL A 184 9.89 -8.00 24.45
N PHE A 185 8.90 -8.35 25.27
CA PHE A 185 7.50 -8.18 24.93
C PHE A 185 7.04 -6.77 25.28
N THR A 186 6.37 -6.10 24.35
CA THR A 186 5.75 -4.78 24.57
C THR A 186 4.29 -4.81 24.17
N TYR A 187 3.39 -4.56 25.13
CA TYR A 187 2.00 -4.25 24.83
C TYR A 187 1.85 -2.77 24.50
N ARG A 188 1.31 -2.47 23.33
CA ARG A 188 1.06 -1.12 22.83
C ARG A 188 -0.43 -0.82 22.86
N LEU A 189 -0.86 0.00 23.84
CA LEU A 189 -2.21 0.51 23.93
C LEU A 189 -2.42 1.65 22.92
N SER A 190 -3.33 1.49 21.98
CA SER A 190 -3.83 2.61 21.17
C SER A 190 -4.73 3.49 22.04
N LEU A 191 -4.32 4.74 22.26
CA LEU A 191 -5.06 5.71 23.06
C LEU A 191 -5.10 7.07 22.35
N ASP A 192 -6.20 7.32 21.66
CA ASP A 192 -6.52 8.57 20.96
C ASP A 192 -8.02 8.86 21.12
N ARG A 193 -8.46 10.02 20.65
CA ARG A 193 -9.83 10.51 20.78
C ARG A 193 -10.84 9.51 20.22
N HIS A 194 -10.50 8.87 19.10
CA HIS A 194 -11.40 7.98 18.39
C HIS A 194 -11.61 6.66 19.15
N HIS A 195 -10.55 6.10 19.73
CA HIS A 195 -10.68 4.94 20.63
C HIS A 195 -11.42 5.32 21.91
N PHE A 196 -11.11 6.48 22.49
CA PHE A 196 -11.73 6.96 23.72
C PHE A 196 -13.24 7.18 23.57
N GLU A 197 -13.69 7.82 22.49
CA GLU A 197 -15.10 8.05 22.19
C GLU A 197 -15.90 6.73 22.11
N ARG A 198 -15.29 5.69 21.55
CA ARG A 198 -15.93 4.37 21.37
C ARG A 198 -15.89 3.50 22.63
N LEU A 199 -14.79 3.52 23.38
CA LEU A 199 -14.54 2.60 24.49
C LEU A 199 -14.92 3.16 25.85
N SER A 200 -14.90 4.47 26.04
CA SER A 200 -15.18 5.07 27.35
C SER A 200 -16.58 4.74 27.83
N LYS A 201 -17.61 4.80 26.96
CA LYS A 201 -19.02 4.48 27.26
C LYS A 201 -19.51 5.06 28.60
N GLY A 202 -19.10 6.28 28.93
CA GLY A 202 -19.42 6.96 30.20
C GLY A 202 -18.59 6.53 31.43
N LYS A 203 -17.65 5.59 31.27
CA LYS A 203 -16.71 5.08 32.30
C LYS A 203 -15.29 5.62 32.14
N GLY A 204 -15.12 6.72 31.41
CA GLY A 204 -13.82 7.38 31.19
C GLY A 204 -12.73 6.42 30.69
N PHE A 205 -11.54 6.52 31.29
CA PHE A 205 -10.36 5.73 30.92
C PHE A 205 -10.23 4.39 31.66
N SER A 206 -11.32 3.85 32.22
CA SER A 206 -11.27 2.61 33.01
C SER A 206 -10.58 1.44 32.29
N TYR A 207 -10.81 1.25 30.98
CA TYR A 207 -10.13 0.20 30.20
C TYR A 207 -8.60 0.36 30.16
N ALA A 208 -8.12 1.60 30.01
CA ALA A 208 -6.70 1.92 29.98
C ALA A 208 -6.06 1.77 31.37
N HIS A 209 -6.74 2.23 32.43
CA HIS A 209 -6.29 2.04 33.81
C HIS A 209 -6.21 0.56 34.18
N ASN A 210 -7.26 -0.22 33.87
CA ASN A 210 -7.29 -1.65 34.15
C ASN A 210 -6.13 -2.39 33.48
N ALA A 211 -5.79 -2.05 32.23
CA ALA A 211 -4.65 -2.63 31.55
C ALA A 211 -3.33 -2.22 32.21
N LEU A 212 -3.09 -0.92 32.40
CA LEU A 212 -1.87 -0.37 33.01
C LEU A 212 -1.59 -0.95 34.40
N ASP A 213 -2.61 -1.08 35.24
CA ASP A 213 -2.46 -1.61 36.60
C ASP A 213 -1.95 -3.05 36.63
N GLN A 214 -2.25 -3.87 35.62
CA GLN A 214 -1.68 -5.23 35.56
C GLN A 214 -0.18 -5.21 35.26
N PHE A 215 0.28 -4.35 34.35
CA PHE A 215 1.71 -4.22 34.08
C PHE A 215 2.48 -3.66 35.28
N ARG A 216 1.89 -2.70 36.00
CA ARG A 216 2.44 -2.17 37.26
C ARG A 216 2.66 -3.27 38.30
N ARG A 217 1.72 -4.23 38.41
CA ARG A 217 1.82 -5.36 39.35
C ARG A 217 2.85 -6.40 38.93
N ILE A 218 2.94 -6.72 37.63
CA ILE A 218 3.88 -7.73 37.11
C ILE A 218 5.33 -7.25 37.24
N ASN A 219 5.60 -5.99 36.92
CA ASN A 219 6.91 -5.34 37.05
C ASN A 219 8.10 -6.20 36.54
N ASP A 220 8.00 -6.67 35.29
CA ASP A 220 9.04 -7.46 34.63
C ASP A 220 9.73 -6.60 33.54
N PRO A 221 11.07 -6.46 33.54
CA PRO A 221 11.78 -5.61 32.59
C PRO A 221 11.65 -6.06 31.13
N ASN A 222 11.28 -7.32 30.87
CA ASN A 222 11.04 -7.85 29.53
C ASN A 222 9.55 -7.87 29.15
N PHE A 223 8.66 -7.37 30.00
CA PHE A 223 7.22 -7.31 29.75
C PHE A 223 6.70 -5.88 29.95
N LYS A 224 6.74 -5.10 28.86
CA LYS A 224 6.60 -3.65 28.89
C LYS A 224 5.21 -3.19 28.47
N PHE A 225 4.78 -2.08 29.05
CA PHE A 225 3.63 -1.31 28.60
C PHE A 225 4.07 -0.06 27.84
N LEU A 226 3.36 0.26 26.77
CA LEU A 226 3.55 1.46 25.97
C LEU A 226 2.20 1.99 25.52
N ILE A 227 2.05 3.30 25.51
CA ILE A 227 0.91 3.97 24.88
C ILE A 227 1.32 4.49 23.51
N ARG A 228 0.48 4.29 22.52
CA ARG A 228 0.62 4.82 21.17
C ARG A 228 -0.56 5.77 20.93
N THR A 229 -0.25 6.99 20.53
CA THR A 229 -1.24 8.07 20.32
C THR A 229 -0.89 8.89 19.08
N VAL A 230 -1.78 9.82 18.71
CA VAL A 230 -1.64 10.70 17.54
C VAL A 230 -1.05 12.05 17.97
N VAL A 231 -0.16 12.62 17.15
CA VAL A 231 0.37 13.97 17.37
C VAL A 231 -0.78 14.98 17.37
N GLY A 232 -0.85 15.81 18.41
CA GLY A 232 -1.90 16.83 18.57
C GLY A 232 -3.17 16.34 19.28
N ASP A 233 -3.23 15.08 19.71
CA ASP A 233 -4.36 14.53 20.46
C ASP A 233 -4.20 14.69 21.98
N ASP A 234 -5.13 15.40 22.62
CA ASP A 234 -5.14 15.65 24.07
C ASP A 234 -5.61 14.46 24.91
N THR A 235 -6.10 13.37 24.29
CA THR A 235 -6.65 12.21 24.99
C THR A 235 -5.65 11.57 25.94
N VAL A 236 -4.39 11.44 25.52
CA VAL A 236 -3.34 10.91 26.40
C VAL A 236 -3.06 11.85 27.57
N GLN A 237 -3.11 13.17 27.35
CA GLN A 237 -2.90 14.16 28.42
C GLN A 237 -4.03 14.11 29.45
N ASN A 238 -5.27 13.96 28.99
CA ASN A 238 -6.43 13.76 29.85
C ASN A 238 -6.32 12.47 30.68
N PHE A 239 -5.84 11.38 30.08
CA PHE A 239 -5.54 10.15 30.81
C PHE A 239 -4.45 10.34 31.87
N LEU A 240 -3.35 11.01 31.53
CA LEU A 240 -2.23 11.26 32.44
C LEU A 240 -2.62 12.11 33.65
N ARG A 241 -3.53 13.08 33.51
CA ARG A 241 -4.03 13.87 34.65
C ARG A 241 -4.66 12.98 35.74
N GLY A 242 -5.29 11.87 35.36
CA GLY A 242 -5.84 10.90 36.31
C GLY A 242 -4.79 10.04 37.02
N LEU A 243 -3.58 9.96 36.49
CA LEU A 243 -2.48 9.15 37.03
C LEU A 243 -1.54 9.92 37.97
N ASN A 244 -1.57 11.27 37.92
CA ASN A 244 -0.67 12.15 38.67
C ASN A 244 0.82 11.74 38.53
N PRO A 245 1.37 11.73 37.30
CA PRO A 245 2.77 11.35 37.08
C PRO A 245 3.73 12.28 37.83
N VAL A 246 4.82 11.72 38.35
CA VAL A 246 5.88 12.49 39.00
C VAL A 246 6.86 13.10 37.99
N SER A 247 6.97 12.51 36.81
CA SER A 247 7.75 13.06 35.70
C SER A 247 7.20 12.64 34.35
N CYS A 248 7.25 13.55 33.38
CA CYS A 248 7.08 13.28 31.96
C CYS A 248 8.30 13.88 31.25
N VAL A 249 9.17 13.03 30.69
CA VAL A 249 10.39 13.47 30.01
C VAL A 249 10.30 13.12 28.54
N ASP A 250 10.38 14.13 27.69
CA ASP A 250 10.39 13.95 26.24
C ASP A 250 11.79 13.55 25.76
N HIS A 251 11.83 12.54 24.89
CA HIS A 251 13.03 11.99 24.29
C HIS A 251 12.87 11.84 22.79
N GLY A 252 14.00 11.92 22.08
CA GLY A 252 14.09 11.77 20.64
C GLY A 252 13.85 13.07 19.88
N ASN A 253 14.38 13.14 18.66
CA ASN A 253 13.98 14.11 17.64
C ASN A 253 13.03 13.36 16.70
N ASP A 254 11.93 14.00 16.32
CA ASP A 254 10.92 13.57 15.34
C ASP A 254 10.45 12.09 15.45
N ASP A 255 11.22 11.11 14.95
CA ASP A 255 10.82 9.72 14.66
C ASP A 255 10.88 8.78 15.86
N GLU A 256 11.78 9.06 16.81
CA GLU A 256 11.81 8.40 18.11
C GLU A 256 11.09 9.22 19.16
N LYS A 257 10.33 10.27 18.79
CA LYS A 257 9.68 11.13 19.76
C LYS A 257 8.79 10.29 20.68
N HIS A 258 9.23 10.21 21.92
CA HIS A 258 8.51 9.51 22.95
C HIS A 258 8.64 10.24 24.27
N THR A 259 7.57 10.19 25.05
CA THR A 259 7.60 10.68 26.43
C THR A 259 7.76 9.48 27.35
N ILE A 260 8.74 9.52 28.25
CA ILE A 260 8.82 8.59 29.37
C ILE A 260 8.02 9.18 30.51
N VAL A 261 7.00 8.46 30.94
CA VAL A 261 6.15 8.81 32.07
C VAL A 261 6.54 7.96 33.25
N THR A 262 6.77 8.58 34.40
CA THR A 262 7.04 7.92 35.67
C THR A 262 5.92 8.22 36.66
N LEU A 263 5.40 7.18 37.29
CA LEU A 263 4.32 7.26 38.28
C LEU A 263 4.86 7.34 39.72
N PRO A 264 4.03 7.73 40.71
CA PRO A 264 4.46 7.86 42.10
C PRO A 264 5.02 6.58 42.74
N ASP A 265 4.63 5.42 42.24
CA ASP A 265 5.14 4.11 42.67
C ASP A 265 6.47 3.70 42.01
N GLY A 266 7.04 4.59 41.17
CA GLY A 266 8.27 4.35 40.42
C GLY A 266 8.08 3.57 39.12
N TYR A 267 6.87 3.12 38.79
CA TYR A 267 6.62 2.46 37.51
C TYR A 267 6.74 3.47 36.36
N SER A 268 7.39 3.06 35.27
CA SER A 268 7.56 3.91 34.09
C SER A 268 7.09 3.25 32.80
N PHE A 269 6.47 4.01 31.91
CA PHE A 269 6.09 3.57 30.58
C PHE A 269 6.34 4.65 29.53
N LYS A 270 6.35 4.25 28.26
CA LYS A 270 6.57 5.15 27.13
C LYS A 270 5.25 5.56 26.48
N ILE A 271 5.17 6.79 26.00
CA ILE A 271 4.15 7.26 25.06
C ILE A 271 4.85 7.52 23.73
N LYS A 272 4.40 6.88 22.64
CA LYS A 272 4.86 7.15 21.27
C LYS A 272 3.78 7.90 20.49
N TYR A 273 4.23 8.87 19.71
CA TYR A 273 3.37 9.70 18.88
C TYR A 273 3.47 9.29 17.41
N LEU A 274 2.37 9.45 16.67
CA LEU A 274 2.29 9.14 15.26
C LEU A 274 1.75 10.33 14.49
N LEU A 275 2.17 10.43 13.24
CA LEU A 275 1.50 11.30 12.28
C LEU A 275 0.16 10.68 11.88
N GLU A 276 -0.87 11.52 11.81
CA GLU A 276 -2.20 11.15 11.36
C GLU A 276 -2.29 11.27 9.83
N TYR A 277 -2.77 10.21 9.18
CA TYR A 277 -3.20 10.25 7.79
C TYR A 277 -4.72 10.31 7.75
N GLU A 278 -5.26 11.03 6.79
CA GLU A 278 -6.68 11.03 6.48
C GLU A 278 -6.94 9.96 5.43
N SER A 279 -7.22 8.75 5.90
CA SER A 279 -7.36 7.59 5.02
C SER A 279 -8.76 7.50 4.41
N ASP A 280 -8.85 7.68 3.09
CA ASP A 280 -10.07 7.43 2.32
C ASP A 280 -9.70 6.87 0.94
N THR A 281 -10.26 5.72 0.59
CA THR A 281 -10.04 5.08 -0.72
C THR A 281 -10.92 5.66 -1.81
N GLN A 282 -11.94 6.45 -1.44
CA GLN A 282 -12.94 7.07 -2.32
C GLN A 282 -12.92 8.59 -2.24
N PHE A 283 -11.77 9.19 -1.91
CA PHE A 283 -11.63 10.64 -1.92
C PHE A 283 -11.95 11.22 -3.30
N ASP A 284 -12.70 12.32 -3.33
CA ASP A 284 -13.14 13.00 -4.56
C ASP A 284 -12.14 14.08 -4.97
N PHE A 285 -11.33 13.79 -5.98
CA PHE A 285 -10.30 14.71 -6.48
C PHE A 285 -10.88 15.89 -7.28
N GLY A 286 -12.17 15.85 -7.63
CA GLY A 286 -12.89 16.96 -8.26
C GLY A 286 -13.20 18.10 -7.29
N THR A 287 -13.08 17.87 -5.98
CA THR A 287 -13.42 18.85 -4.93
C THR A 287 -12.16 19.50 -4.32
N ASP A 288 -12.32 20.70 -3.74
CA ASP A 288 -11.22 21.34 -3.00
C ASP A 288 -10.86 20.56 -1.73
N GLU A 289 -11.85 19.99 -1.05
CA GLU A 289 -11.65 19.15 0.14
C GLU A 289 -10.80 17.92 -0.18
N GLY A 290 -11.10 17.17 -1.24
CA GLY A 290 -10.31 16.00 -1.63
C GLY A 290 -8.88 16.34 -2.04
N LYS A 291 -8.64 17.54 -2.60
CA LYS A 291 -7.29 18.04 -2.90
C LYS A 291 -6.52 18.39 -1.63
N ASP A 292 -7.17 19.02 -0.65
CA ASP A 292 -6.57 19.35 0.64
C ASP A 292 -6.17 18.09 1.42
N VAL A 293 -7.04 17.06 1.43
CA VAL A 293 -6.74 15.74 1.99
C VAL A 293 -5.51 15.13 1.32
N ALA A 294 -5.46 15.15 -0.02
CA ALA A 294 -4.34 14.62 -0.76
C ALA A 294 -3.03 15.35 -0.45
N TYR A 295 -3.07 16.68 -0.33
CA TYR A 295 -1.92 17.50 0.05
C TYR A 295 -1.41 17.17 1.46
N LYS A 296 -2.32 17.10 2.43
CA LYS A 296 -1.96 16.75 3.81
C LYS A 296 -1.32 15.38 3.86
N ASN A 297 -1.92 14.37 3.21
CA ASN A 297 -1.37 13.03 3.21
C ASN A 297 -0.01 12.95 2.49
N PHE A 298 0.17 13.69 1.40
CA PHE A 298 1.46 13.81 0.71
C PHE A 298 2.53 14.40 1.64
N ALA A 299 2.25 15.53 2.29
CA ALA A 299 3.19 16.16 3.22
C ALA A 299 3.58 15.20 4.36
N THR A 300 2.60 14.52 4.95
CA THR A 300 2.82 13.53 6.00
C THR A 300 3.65 12.33 5.50
N PHE A 301 3.38 11.83 4.29
CA PHE A 301 4.15 10.73 3.69
C PHE A 301 5.59 11.14 3.38
N HIS A 302 5.79 12.35 2.86
CA HIS A 302 7.09 12.88 2.54
C HIS A 302 7.93 13.11 3.81
N GLU A 303 7.34 13.70 4.85
CA GLU A 303 7.99 13.85 6.16
C GLU A 303 8.39 12.48 6.74
N PHE A 304 7.45 11.53 6.76
CA PHE A 304 7.72 10.16 7.20
C PHE A 304 8.87 9.53 6.41
N THR A 305 8.84 9.60 5.09
CA THR A 305 9.83 8.93 4.24
C THR A 305 11.21 9.56 4.37
N THR A 306 11.30 10.89 4.36
CA THR A 306 12.58 11.60 4.41
C THR A 306 13.20 11.55 5.80
N ARG A 307 12.44 11.94 6.83
CA ARG A 307 12.96 12.03 8.20
C ARG A 307 13.05 10.66 8.84
N TRP A 308 11.96 9.89 8.80
CA TRP A 308 11.83 8.66 9.62
C TRP A 308 12.44 7.43 8.98
N ARG A 309 12.67 7.49 7.67
CA ARG A 309 13.05 6.33 6.84
C ARG A 309 14.25 6.61 5.95
N HIS A 310 14.87 7.78 6.09
CA HIS A 310 16.06 8.18 5.33
C HIS A 310 15.87 7.99 3.81
N GLY A 311 14.69 8.35 3.29
CA GLY A 311 14.33 8.24 1.87
C GLY A 311 13.91 6.84 1.41
N ASN A 312 14.03 5.80 2.25
CA ASN A 312 13.77 4.42 1.84
C ASN A 312 12.91 3.66 2.86
N ASN A 313 11.63 3.50 2.52
CA ASN A 313 10.66 2.86 3.38
C ASN A 313 10.84 1.34 3.48
N ALA A 314 11.62 0.72 2.59
CA ALA A 314 11.82 -0.74 2.56
C ALA A 314 12.85 -1.22 3.58
N LEU A 315 13.82 -0.37 3.93
CA LEU A 315 15.03 -0.77 4.64
C LEU A 315 14.99 -0.44 6.14
N SER A 316 15.50 -1.36 6.95
CA SER A 316 15.88 -1.12 8.34
C SER A 316 17.38 -0.85 8.42
N TYR A 317 17.74 0.27 9.04
CA TYR A 317 19.13 0.66 9.25
C TYR A 317 19.55 0.29 10.67
N HIS A 318 20.60 -0.53 10.80
CA HIS A 318 21.11 -0.94 12.10
C HIS A 318 22.13 0.08 12.63
N PRO A 319 22.31 0.17 13.97
CA PRO A 319 23.22 1.14 14.59
C PRO A 319 24.69 1.01 14.17
N ASP A 320 25.09 -0.13 13.60
CA ASP A 320 26.43 -0.34 13.05
C ASP A 320 26.69 0.44 11.75
N GLY A 321 25.66 1.09 11.20
CA GLY A 321 25.71 1.91 10.00
C GLY A 321 25.96 1.12 8.71
N LYS A 322 26.05 -0.21 8.79
CA LYS A 322 26.44 -1.09 7.67
C LYS A 322 25.42 -2.18 7.39
N SER A 323 24.86 -2.77 8.43
CA SER A 323 23.86 -3.82 8.30
C SER A 323 22.51 -3.20 7.96
N LYS A 324 21.88 -3.72 6.90
CA LYS A 324 20.54 -3.34 6.46
C LYS A 324 19.65 -4.57 6.50
N GLY A 325 18.47 -4.46 7.09
CA GLY A 325 17.42 -5.47 6.97
C GLY A 325 16.22 -4.89 6.22
N PHE A 326 15.10 -5.59 6.24
CA PHE A 326 13.88 -5.17 5.59
C PHE A 326 12.74 -4.95 6.57
N TYR A 327 11.81 -4.09 6.16
CA TYR A 327 10.48 -4.04 6.73
C TYR A 327 9.52 -4.84 5.87
N PHE A 328 8.92 -5.87 6.46
CA PHE A 328 7.89 -6.67 5.83
C PHE A 328 6.51 -6.27 6.35
N VAL A 329 5.52 -6.30 5.47
CA VAL A 329 4.10 -6.26 5.83
C VAL A 329 3.46 -7.57 5.38
N MET A 330 2.79 -8.25 6.31
CA MET A 330 1.98 -9.43 6.03
C MET A 330 0.52 -9.18 6.31
N HIS A 331 -0.35 -9.58 5.39
CA HIS A 331 -1.80 -9.48 5.57
C HIS A 331 -2.41 -10.77 6.15
N TYR A 332 -3.67 -10.67 6.55
CA TYR A 332 -4.44 -11.76 7.18
C TYR A 332 -4.61 -13.00 6.27
N ASP A 333 -4.47 -12.82 4.96
CA ASP A 333 -4.50 -13.90 3.97
C ASP A 333 -3.14 -14.58 3.75
N GLY A 334 -2.11 -14.15 4.49
CA GLY A 334 -0.75 -14.68 4.42
C GLY A 334 0.11 -14.07 3.32
N THR A 335 -0.37 -13.09 2.55
CA THR A 335 0.45 -12.36 1.57
C THR A 335 1.52 -11.54 2.30
N ILE A 336 2.78 -11.63 1.87
CA ILE A 336 3.93 -10.91 2.44
C ILE A 336 4.53 -9.98 1.38
N ASN A 337 4.88 -8.76 1.78
CA ASN A 337 5.55 -7.78 0.92
C ASN A 337 6.68 -7.08 1.69
N ILE A 338 7.71 -6.64 0.97
CA ILE A 338 8.65 -5.64 1.47
C ILE A 338 7.94 -4.28 1.38
N LEU A 339 7.82 -3.61 2.53
CA LEU A 339 7.10 -2.36 2.70
C LEU A 339 7.54 -1.34 1.66
N ASN A 340 6.58 -0.87 0.86
CA ASN A 340 6.79 0.16 -0.15
C ASN A 340 7.90 -0.14 -1.18
N ALA A 341 8.18 -1.42 -1.46
CA ALA A 341 9.08 -1.82 -2.54
C ALA A 341 8.56 -2.97 -3.41
N SER A 342 7.84 -3.94 -2.84
CA SER A 342 7.29 -5.05 -3.64
C SER A 342 6.33 -4.51 -4.71
N ALA A 343 6.59 -4.86 -5.96
CA ALA A 343 5.70 -4.54 -7.07
C ALA A 343 4.35 -5.26 -6.90
N PRO A 344 3.23 -4.69 -7.42
CA PRO A 344 1.89 -5.26 -7.22
C PRO A 344 1.73 -6.71 -7.67
N ASP A 345 2.48 -7.11 -8.69
CA ASP A 345 2.48 -8.43 -9.34
C ASP A 345 3.49 -9.42 -8.74
N ILE A 346 4.15 -9.04 -7.63
CA ILE A 346 4.88 -9.98 -6.77
C ILE A 346 3.93 -10.56 -5.74
N GLU A 347 3.79 -11.88 -5.79
CA GLU A 347 2.95 -12.65 -4.88
C GLU A 347 3.81 -13.54 -4.00
N SER A 348 4.21 -13.03 -2.85
CA SER A 348 4.87 -13.83 -1.82
C SER A 348 3.84 -14.20 -0.76
N SER A 349 3.87 -15.45 -0.28
CA SER A 349 2.93 -15.89 0.76
C SER A 349 3.57 -16.80 1.78
N ILE A 350 3.26 -16.60 3.07
CA ILE A 350 3.74 -17.47 4.15
C ILE A 350 3.32 -18.93 3.97
N TYR A 351 2.23 -19.19 3.24
CA TYR A 351 1.73 -20.54 2.99
C TYR A 351 2.51 -21.29 1.90
N LYS A 352 3.22 -20.57 1.04
CA LYS A 352 3.89 -21.13 -0.15
C LYS A 352 5.40 -20.95 -0.10
N ASP A 353 5.87 -19.87 0.52
CA ASP A 353 7.24 -19.38 0.42
C ASP A 353 7.91 -19.33 1.79
N ASP A 354 9.19 -19.74 1.83
CA ASP A 354 10.09 -19.43 2.93
C ASP A 354 10.72 -18.02 2.75
N HIS A 355 11.46 -17.55 3.75
CA HIS A 355 12.07 -16.21 3.72
C HIS A 355 12.99 -15.99 2.51
N GLN A 356 13.79 -17.00 2.15
CA GLN A 356 14.71 -16.89 1.02
C GLN A 356 13.97 -16.82 -0.31
N ALA A 357 12.89 -17.59 -0.48
CA ALA A 357 12.03 -17.52 -1.67
C ALA A 357 11.36 -16.15 -1.80
N ILE A 358 10.91 -15.56 -0.69
CA ILE A 358 10.34 -14.20 -0.66
C ILE A 358 11.39 -13.19 -1.13
N LEU A 359 12.61 -13.23 -0.56
CA LEU A 359 13.69 -12.33 -0.97
C LEU A 359 14.08 -12.52 -2.43
N ASN A 360 14.26 -13.75 -2.89
CA ASN A 360 14.63 -14.05 -4.27
C ASN A 360 13.60 -13.52 -5.27
N ARG A 361 12.30 -13.68 -4.99
CA ARG A 361 11.24 -13.12 -5.84
C ARG A 361 11.32 -11.60 -5.94
N ASN A 362 11.59 -10.93 -4.81
CA ASN A 362 11.70 -9.47 -4.77
C ASN A 362 12.99 -8.96 -5.45
N PHE A 363 14.13 -9.63 -5.28
CA PHE A 363 15.39 -9.22 -5.91
C PHE A 363 15.47 -9.54 -7.40
N ASN A 364 14.76 -10.57 -7.86
CA ASN A 364 14.66 -10.89 -9.28
C ASN A 364 13.69 -9.97 -10.03
N ASP A 365 12.93 -9.13 -9.33
CA ASP A 365 12.11 -8.10 -9.94
C ASP A 365 12.89 -6.79 -10.06
N ILE A 366 13.11 -6.34 -11.30
CA ILE A 366 13.92 -5.14 -11.59
C ILE A 366 13.37 -3.87 -10.94
N LEU A 367 12.05 -3.77 -10.83
CA LEU A 367 11.36 -2.61 -10.28
C LEU A 367 11.48 -2.61 -8.76
N THR A 368 11.24 -3.76 -8.12
CA THR A 368 11.43 -3.89 -6.67
C THR A 368 12.90 -3.73 -6.27
N LEU A 369 13.84 -4.32 -7.01
CA LEU A 369 15.27 -4.13 -6.76
C LEU A 369 15.67 -2.65 -6.88
N GLY A 370 15.20 -1.97 -7.93
CA GLY A 370 15.39 -0.54 -8.12
C GLY A 370 14.90 0.29 -6.94
N ILE A 371 13.68 0.02 -6.45
CA ILE A 371 13.12 0.73 -5.29
C ILE A 371 13.93 0.45 -4.01
N ILE A 372 14.35 -0.80 -3.80
CA ILE A 372 15.16 -1.20 -2.64
C ILE A 372 16.50 -0.46 -2.64
N GLU A 373 17.15 -0.29 -3.79
CA GLU A 373 18.48 0.30 -3.88
C GLU A 373 18.47 1.83 -3.97
N LYS A 374 17.48 2.41 -4.64
CA LYS A 374 17.40 3.87 -4.91
C LYS A 374 16.45 4.62 -4.00
N GLY A 375 15.52 3.92 -3.34
CA GLY A 375 14.61 4.50 -2.35
C GLY A 375 13.20 4.74 -2.88
N THR A 376 12.31 5.06 -1.94
CA THR A 376 10.87 5.17 -2.19
C THR A 376 10.50 6.42 -2.97
N LEU A 377 11.23 7.52 -2.78
CA LEU A 377 10.98 8.77 -3.52
C LEU A 377 11.47 8.67 -4.97
N HIS A 378 12.53 7.90 -5.24
CA HIS A 378 13.06 7.75 -6.60
C HIS A 378 12.06 7.13 -7.58
N VAL A 379 11.33 6.08 -7.16
CA VAL A 379 10.27 5.52 -8.01
C VAL A 379 9.10 6.48 -8.20
N ALA A 380 8.83 7.32 -7.21
CA ALA A 380 7.79 8.34 -7.29
C ALA A 380 8.16 9.39 -8.36
N ASP A 381 9.42 9.80 -8.41
CA ASP A 381 9.95 10.70 -9.42
C ASP A 381 9.83 10.09 -10.82
N ILE A 382 10.27 8.83 -11.00
CA ILE A 382 10.12 8.10 -12.27
C ILE A 382 8.66 8.03 -12.72
N VAL A 383 7.73 7.66 -11.83
CA VAL A 383 6.31 7.55 -12.18
C VAL A 383 5.72 8.93 -12.51
N SER A 384 6.12 9.97 -11.81
CA SER A 384 5.64 11.35 -12.05
C SER A 384 6.01 11.90 -13.42
N GLU A 385 7.03 11.32 -14.07
CA GLU A 385 7.43 11.69 -15.43
C GLU A 385 6.30 11.47 -16.47
N VAL A 386 5.38 10.53 -16.19
CA VAL A 386 4.30 10.12 -17.12
C VAL A 386 2.91 10.02 -16.48
N ASN A 387 2.84 9.84 -15.16
CA ASN A 387 1.60 9.66 -14.42
C ASN A 387 1.67 10.36 -13.04
N PRO A 388 1.71 11.70 -13.01
CA PRO A 388 1.73 12.45 -11.75
C PRO A 388 0.47 12.18 -10.90
N LEU A 389 -0.66 11.84 -11.52
CA LEU A 389 -1.90 11.54 -10.82
C LEU A 389 -1.80 10.23 -10.01
N ALA A 390 -1.09 9.21 -10.48
CA ALA A 390 -0.83 7.99 -9.69
C ALA A 390 -0.06 8.31 -8.40
N MET A 391 0.85 9.27 -8.45
CA MET A 391 1.64 9.75 -7.32
C MET A 391 0.75 10.47 -6.29
N ILE A 392 -0.14 11.35 -6.78
CA ILE A 392 -1.13 12.03 -5.94
C ILE A 392 -2.12 11.02 -5.35
N ARG A 393 -2.61 10.05 -6.13
CA ARG A 393 -3.53 8.99 -5.69
C ARG A 393 -2.92 8.11 -4.60
N ALA A 394 -1.68 7.64 -4.80
CA ALA A 394 -0.98 6.78 -3.85
C ALA A 394 -0.76 7.46 -2.48
N ASN A 395 -0.53 8.77 -2.47
CA ASN A 395 -0.46 9.55 -1.23
C ASN A 395 -1.86 9.87 -0.69
N GLY A 396 -2.77 10.30 -1.57
CA GLY A 396 -4.07 10.87 -1.23
C GLY A 396 -4.99 9.88 -0.54
N ILE A 397 -4.88 8.59 -0.84
CA ILE A 397 -5.63 7.56 -0.09
C ILE A 397 -5.26 7.49 1.40
N GLY A 398 -4.12 8.05 1.81
CA GLY A 398 -3.68 8.06 3.20
C GLY A 398 -3.37 6.67 3.79
N ILE A 399 -3.07 5.67 2.95
CA ILE A 399 -2.71 4.31 3.38
C ILE A 399 -1.27 4.00 2.98
N ARG A 400 -0.35 4.48 3.80
CA ARG A 400 1.11 4.40 3.57
C ARG A 400 1.61 2.99 3.24
N ASP A 401 1.07 1.96 3.89
CA ASP A 401 1.55 0.58 3.72
C ASP A 401 1.22 0.01 2.32
N PHE A 402 0.34 0.67 1.57
CA PHE A 402 -0.03 0.33 0.19
C PHE A 402 0.53 1.29 -0.87
N TYR A 403 1.37 2.24 -0.48
CA TYR A 403 1.83 3.31 -1.35
C TYR A 403 2.33 2.81 -2.70
N THR A 404 3.33 1.91 -2.71
CA THR A 404 3.92 1.38 -3.94
C THR A 404 2.95 0.54 -4.75
N ARG A 405 2.00 -0.14 -4.09
CA ARG A 405 0.97 -0.91 -4.78
C ARG A 405 0.01 -0.03 -5.56
N VAL A 406 -0.40 1.11 -4.98
CA VAL A 406 -1.31 2.06 -5.62
C VAL A 406 -0.58 2.91 -6.67
N LEU A 407 0.68 3.29 -6.39
CA LEU A 407 1.53 4.03 -7.31
C LEU A 407 1.74 3.27 -8.62
N LEU A 408 1.88 1.94 -8.55
CA LEU A 408 2.19 1.06 -9.68
C LEU A 408 0.99 0.21 -10.12
N GLU A 409 -0.23 0.58 -9.74
CA GLU A 409 -1.45 -0.17 -10.04
C GLU A 409 -1.68 -0.31 -11.56
N GLU A 410 -1.37 0.73 -12.33
CA GLU A 410 -1.57 0.74 -13.77
C GLU A 410 -0.42 0.00 -14.47
N ASP A 411 -0.70 -1.10 -15.17
CA ASP A 411 0.31 -1.98 -15.76
C ASP A 411 1.23 -1.24 -16.75
N HIS A 412 0.70 -0.27 -17.51
CA HIS A 412 1.50 0.56 -18.42
C HIS A 412 2.51 1.47 -17.67
N THR A 413 2.15 1.97 -16.49
CA THR A 413 2.99 2.81 -15.62
C THR A 413 4.05 1.93 -14.98
N ARG A 414 3.66 0.70 -14.58
CA ARG A 414 4.59 -0.30 -14.07
C ARG A 414 5.62 -0.73 -15.13
N LEU A 415 5.20 -0.95 -16.38
CA LEU A 415 6.12 -1.23 -17.48
C LEU A 415 7.08 -0.05 -17.69
N TYR A 416 6.57 1.18 -17.74
CA TYR A 416 7.39 2.39 -17.88
C TYR A 416 8.49 2.44 -16.80
N ALA A 417 8.10 2.33 -15.53
CA ALA A 417 9.04 2.34 -14.41
C ALA A 417 10.06 1.20 -14.50
N SER A 418 9.64 0.00 -14.94
CA SER A 418 10.54 -1.13 -15.14
C SER A 418 11.61 -0.83 -16.20
N VAL A 419 11.22 -0.26 -17.34
CA VAL A 419 12.15 0.11 -18.42
C VAL A 419 13.10 1.22 -17.97
N ARG A 420 12.61 2.21 -17.20
CA ARG A 420 13.47 3.28 -16.64
C ARG A 420 14.55 2.71 -15.73
N TYR A 421 14.24 1.76 -14.85
CA TYR A 421 15.26 1.07 -14.05
C TYR A 421 16.22 0.25 -14.91
N VAL A 422 15.75 -0.43 -15.97
CA VAL A 422 16.65 -1.11 -16.92
C VAL A 422 17.64 -0.11 -17.55
N GLN A 423 17.16 1.05 -18.00
CA GLN A 423 18.00 2.10 -18.57
C GLN A 423 19.04 2.62 -17.58
N GLU A 424 18.64 2.91 -16.33
CA GLU A 424 19.56 3.34 -15.27
C GLU A 424 20.62 2.28 -14.97
N PHE A 425 20.24 1.00 -14.88
CA PHE A 425 21.20 -0.08 -14.61
C PHE A 425 22.14 -0.36 -15.79
N ILE A 426 21.73 -0.08 -17.03
CA ILE A 426 22.65 -0.05 -18.19
C ILE A 426 23.66 1.09 -18.03
N GLN A 427 23.19 2.29 -17.66
CA GLN A 427 24.05 3.47 -17.47
C GLN A 427 25.07 3.27 -16.33
N GLU A 428 24.66 2.58 -15.26
CA GLU A 428 25.53 2.17 -14.15
C GLU A 428 26.51 1.03 -14.51
N GLY A 429 26.41 0.45 -15.71
CA GLY A 429 27.23 -0.68 -16.14
C GLY A 429 26.89 -2.01 -15.46
N ARG A 430 25.74 -2.10 -14.79
CA ARG A 430 25.25 -3.32 -14.13
C ARG A 430 24.59 -4.29 -15.11
N ILE A 431 24.14 -3.78 -16.25
CA ILE A 431 23.75 -4.59 -17.41
C ILE A 431 24.80 -4.38 -18.51
N THR A 432 25.44 -5.47 -18.91
CA THR A 432 26.51 -5.48 -19.92
C THR A 432 25.96 -5.72 -21.32
N ARG A 433 26.72 -5.32 -22.34
CA ARG A 433 26.39 -5.59 -23.75
C ARG A 433 26.23 -7.08 -24.04
N ASP A 434 27.03 -7.93 -23.39
CA ASP A 434 26.97 -9.38 -23.56
C ASP A 434 25.65 -9.96 -23.02
N GLN A 435 25.15 -9.43 -21.89
CA GLN A 435 23.82 -9.82 -21.40
C GLN A 435 22.73 -9.39 -22.38
N MET A 436 22.80 -8.15 -22.88
CA MET A 436 21.84 -7.60 -23.83
C MET A 436 21.85 -8.32 -25.19
N ALA A 437 22.98 -8.90 -25.61
CA ALA A 437 23.07 -9.62 -26.89
C ALA A 437 22.09 -10.79 -27.02
N SER A 438 21.60 -11.31 -25.90
CA SER A 438 20.60 -12.40 -25.83
C SER A 438 19.15 -11.93 -25.67
N TRP A 439 18.93 -10.62 -25.60
CA TRP A 439 17.61 -10.05 -25.39
C TRP A 439 16.76 -10.07 -26.67
N PRO A 440 15.44 -10.23 -26.53
CA PRO A 440 14.52 -10.11 -27.66
C PRO A 440 14.54 -8.67 -28.23
N PRO A 441 14.29 -8.50 -29.55
CA PRO A 441 14.33 -7.19 -30.21
C PRO A 441 13.46 -6.12 -29.54
N GLU A 442 12.31 -6.50 -28.98
CA GLU A 442 11.39 -5.60 -28.31
C GLU A 442 11.98 -5.03 -27.01
N LEU A 443 12.72 -5.84 -26.27
CA LEU A 443 13.41 -5.40 -25.06
C LEU A 443 14.60 -4.49 -25.42
N LEU A 444 15.33 -4.81 -26.49
CA LEU A 444 16.40 -3.95 -27.01
C LEU A 444 15.85 -2.60 -27.46
N ALA A 445 14.71 -2.59 -28.15
CA ALA A 445 14.02 -1.37 -28.57
C ALA A 445 13.68 -0.49 -27.37
N LEU A 446 12.97 -1.03 -26.37
CA LEU A 446 12.62 -0.31 -25.13
C LEU A 446 13.85 0.24 -24.40
N ALA A 447 14.91 -0.56 -24.27
CA ALA A 447 16.13 -0.16 -23.57
C ALA A 447 16.94 0.91 -24.32
N SER A 448 16.78 1.00 -25.65
CA SER A 448 17.53 1.93 -26.51
C SER A 448 16.94 3.35 -26.58
N LEU A 449 15.66 3.52 -26.24
CA LEU A 449 14.99 4.81 -26.30
C LEU A 449 15.56 5.81 -25.29
N SER A 450 15.52 7.09 -25.64
CA SER A 450 15.71 8.16 -24.65
C SER A 450 14.53 8.20 -23.65
N PRO A 451 14.71 8.82 -22.48
CA PRO A 451 13.61 9.06 -21.54
C PRO A 451 12.41 9.74 -22.22
N GLU A 452 12.65 10.76 -23.05
CA GLU A 452 11.61 11.54 -23.73
C GLU A 452 10.85 10.70 -24.77
N GLN A 453 11.56 9.90 -25.55
CA GLN A 453 10.94 8.99 -26.52
C GLN A 453 10.08 7.93 -25.83
N LEU A 454 10.54 7.41 -24.68
CA LEU A 454 9.77 6.45 -23.89
C LEU A 454 8.49 7.08 -23.32
N LYS A 455 8.56 8.32 -22.82
CA LYS A 455 7.38 9.09 -22.37
C LYS A 455 6.37 9.27 -23.50
N GLU A 456 6.84 9.66 -24.69
CA GLU A 456 5.99 9.79 -25.86
C GLU A 456 5.31 8.45 -26.22
N CYS A 457 6.06 7.34 -26.22
CA CYS A 457 5.50 6.01 -26.47
C CYS A 457 4.44 5.61 -25.44
N TYR A 458 4.66 5.94 -24.16
CA TYR A 458 3.69 5.73 -23.09
C TYR A 458 2.39 6.51 -23.35
N HIS A 459 2.48 7.81 -23.67
CA HIS A 459 1.31 8.67 -23.86
C HIS A 459 0.55 8.38 -25.16
N LEU A 460 1.23 7.87 -26.19
CA LEU A 460 0.61 7.43 -27.44
C LEU A 460 -0.05 6.04 -27.33
N SER A 461 0.09 5.35 -26.20
CA SER A 461 -0.60 4.09 -25.95
C SER A 461 -2.09 4.32 -25.70
N GLY A 462 -2.91 3.46 -26.29
CA GLY A 462 -4.35 3.40 -26.02
C GLY A 462 -4.71 2.50 -24.84
N PHE A 463 -3.70 1.90 -24.19
CA PHE A 463 -3.90 1.06 -23.02
C PHE A 463 -4.06 1.93 -21.77
N SER A 464 -5.16 1.71 -21.05
CA SER A 464 -5.45 2.35 -19.76
C SER A 464 -5.84 1.30 -18.72
N ILE A 465 -6.07 1.76 -17.49
CA ILE A 465 -6.63 0.93 -16.41
C ILE A 465 -7.95 0.25 -16.84
N ILE A 466 -8.76 0.84 -17.73
CA ILE A 466 -9.99 0.20 -18.21
C ILE A 466 -9.67 -1.08 -18.99
N GLN A 467 -8.72 -1.03 -19.93
CA GLN A 467 -8.31 -2.20 -20.70
C GLN A 467 -7.66 -3.27 -19.81
N GLN A 468 -6.91 -2.86 -18.77
CA GLN A 468 -6.36 -3.77 -17.78
C GLN A 468 -7.46 -4.58 -17.09
N TYR A 469 -8.53 -3.93 -16.62
CA TYR A 469 -9.67 -4.61 -16.00
C TYR A 469 -10.44 -5.50 -16.97
N LEU A 470 -10.63 -5.07 -18.22
CA LEU A 470 -11.37 -5.86 -19.22
C LEU A 470 -10.59 -7.10 -19.70
N ARG A 471 -9.25 -7.06 -19.66
CA ARG A 471 -8.39 -8.20 -19.99
C ARG A 471 -8.17 -9.14 -18.81
N TRP A 472 -8.64 -8.78 -17.63
CA TRP A 472 -8.47 -9.56 -16.43
C TRP A 472 -9.36 -10.83 -16.46
N PRO A 473 -8.81 -12.05 -16.29
CA PRO A 473 -9.60 -13.28 -16.45
C PRO A 473 -10.79 -13.41 -15.49
N ASP A 474 -10.62 -12.88 -14.28
CA ASP A 474 -11.62 -12.96 -13.21
C ASP A 474 -12.36 -11.63 -13.01
N VAL A 475 -12.45 -10.80 -14.05
CA VAL A 475 -13.22 -9.55 -14.00
C VAL A 475 -14.66 -9.81 -13.54
N THR A 476 -15.14 -8.95 -12.64
CA THR A 476 -16.51 -9.03 -12.13
C THR A 476 -17.26 -7.72 -12.36
N ALA A 477 -18.60 -7.77 -12.32
CA ALA A 477 -19.40 -6.54 -12.36
C ALA A 477 -19.06 -5.62 -11.18
N LYS A 478 -18.76 -6.19 -10.01
CA LYS A 478 -18.37 -5.43 -8.81
C LYS A 478 -17.06 -4.67 -9.03
N SER A 479 -16.04 -5.33 -9.58
CA SER A 479 -14.75 -4.68 -9.86
C SER A 479 -14.89 -3.55 -10.89
N LEU A 480 -15.74 -3.74 -11.91
CA LEU A 480 -16.01 -2.70 -12.92
C LEU A 480 -16.80 -1.51 -12.34
N VAL A 481 -17.77 -1.75 -11.46
CA VAL A 481 -18.49 -0.67 -10.75
C VAL A 481 -17.54 0.11 -9.85
N ASN A 482 -16.64 -0.55 -9.13
CA ASN A 482 -15.65 0.15 -8.32
C ASN A 482 -14.74 1.03 -9.18
N LEU A 483 -14.23 0.50 -10.30
CA LEU A 483 -13.43 1.28 -11.24
C LEU A 483 -14.20 2.49 -11.79
N TYR A 484 -15.47 2.31 -12.17
CA TYR A 484 -16.36 3.39 -12.60
C TYR A 484 -16.44 4.50 -11.54
N ASN A 485 -16.63 4.13 -10.28
CA ASN A 485 -16.74 5.09 -9.17
C ASN A 485 -15.42 5.84 -8.95
N LEU A 486 -14.27 5.16 -8.97
CA LEU A 486 -12.97 5.83 -8.84
C LEU A 486 -12.70 6.82 -9.99
N ILE A 487 -13.11 6.45 -11.22
CA ILE A 487 -13.03 7.34 -12.39
C ILE A 487 -13.98 8.54 -12.21
N ALA A 488 -15.19 8.33 -11.70
CA ALA A 488 -16.13 9.42 -11.39
C ALA A 488 -15.58 10.40 -10.35
N LEU A 489 -14.79 9.90 -9.40
CA LEU A 489 -14.09 10.69 -8.37
C LEU A 489 -12.80 11.37 -8.88
N GLY A 490 -12.51 11.30 -10.19
CA GLY A 490 -11.36 11.94 -10.80
C GLY A 490 -10.01 11.26 -10.53
N GLN A 491 -9.99 10.06 -9.95
CA GLN A 491 -8.74 9.39 -9.56
C GLN A 491 -7.92 8.84 -10.74
N TYR A 492 -8.50 8.81 -11.95
CA TYR A 492 -7.86 8.32 -13.19
C TYR A 492 -8.08 9.27 -14.39
N PHE A 493 -8.15 10.59 -14.14
CA PHE A 493 -8.23 11.59 -15.20
C PHE A 493 -7.10 11.40 -16.24
N PRO A 494 -7.35 11.52 -17.56
CA PRO A 494 -8.54 12.07 -18.22
C PRO A 494 -9.67 11.06 -18.51
N LEU A 495 -9.62 9.85 -17.97
CA LEU A 495 -10.70 8.88 -18.16
C LEU A 495 -12.00 9.40 -17.56
N THR A 496 -13.09 9.13 -18.25
CA THR A 496 -14.45 9.48 -17.85
C THR A 496 -15.28 8.22 -17.63
N THR A 497 -16.37 8.36 -16.89
CA THR A 497 -17.38 7.30 -16.73
C THR A 497 -17.92 6.80 -18.07
N GLY A 498 -18.06 7.69 -19.06
CA GLY A 498 -18.43 7.35 -20.43
C GLY A 498 -17.41 6.42 -21.10
N ASN A 499 -16.11 6.62 -20.87
CA ASN A 499 -15.07 5.72 -21.39
C ASN A 499 -15.22 4.29 -20.84
N VAL A 500 -15.56 4.15 -19.54
CA VAL A 500 -15.79 2.83 -18.91
C VAL A 500 -17.00 2.16 -19.54
N MET A 501 -18.13 2.88 -19.62
CA MET A 501 -19.38 2.35 -20.18
C MET A 501 -19.18 1.88 -21.62
N HIS A 502 -18.60 2.72 -22.47
CA HIS A 502 -18.31 2.38 -23.86
C HIS A 502 -17.39 1.16 -23.95
N ALA A 503 -16.29 1.12 -23.17
CA ALA A 503 -15.37 0.00 -23.22
C ALA A 503 -15.99 -1.32 -22.73
N VAL A 504 -16.81 -1.30 -21.68
CA VAL A 504 -17.50 -2.50 -21.18
C VAL A 504 -18.49 -3.02 -22.22
N MET A 505 -19.31 -2.15 -22.81
CA MET A 505 -20.29 -2.48 -23.86
C MET A 505 -19.62 -3.22 -25.02
N HIS A 506 -18.54 -2.65 -25.55
CA HIS A 506 -17.82 -3.17 -26.72
C HIS A 506 -16.75 -4.23 -26.41
N SER A 507 -16.61 -4.63 -25.14
CA SER A 507 -15.61 -5.63 -24.76
C SER A 507 -16.02 -7.07 -25.09
N GLY A 508 -15.05 -7.98 -25.09
CA GLY A 508 -15.28 -9.43 -25.20
C GLY A 508 -15.57 -10.15 -23.88
N ILE A 509 -15.82 -9.42 -22.78
CA ILE A 509 -16.13 -10.06 -21.48
C ILE A 509 -17.53 -10.71 -21.52
N LYS A 510 -17.80 -11.61 -20.58
CA LYS A 510 -19.06 -12.37 -20.55
C LYS A 510 -20.28 -11.43 -20.45
N GLU A 511 -21.32 -11.73 -21.21
CA GLU A 511 -22.52 -10.89 -21.34
C GLU A 511 -23.25 -10.69 -20.01
N GLU A 512 -23.26 -11.72 -19.15
CA GLU A 512 -23.83 -11.62 -17.80
C GLU A 512 -23.11 -10.60 -16.90
N ILE A 513 -21.79 -10.42 -17.09
CA ILE A 513 -21.00 -9.43 -16.35
C ILE A 513 -21.37 -8.02 -16.84
N LYS A 514 -21.50 -7.82 -18.15
CA LYS A 514 -21.91 -6.54 -18.74
C LYS A 514 -23.29 -6.14 -18.22
N LYS A 515 -24.27 -7.03 -18.32
CA LYS A 515 -25.65 -6.81 -17.84
C LYS A 515 -25.66 -6.45 -16.35
N ALA A 516 -24.94 -7.19 -15.53
CA ALA A 516 -24.85 -6.90 -14.09
C ALA A 516 -24.15 -5.56 -13.79
N PHE A 517 -23.14 -5.17 -14.57
CA PHE A 517 -22.48 -3.86 -14.45
C PHE A 517 -23.46 -2.73 -14.80
N PHE A 518 -24.06 -2.75 -15.99
CA PHE A 518 -24.99 -1.70 -16.42
C PHE A 518 -26.22 -1.60 -15.51
N HIS A 519 -26.77 -2.73 -15.07
CA HIS A 519 -27.86 -2.74 -14.11
C HIS A 519 -27.50 -1.99 -12.82
N LYS A 520 -26.33 -2.28 -12.24
CA LYS A 520 -25.87 -1.61 -11.02
C LYS A 520 -25.67 -0.10 -11.22
N ILE A 521 -25.12 0.32 -12.36
CA ILE A 521 -24.90 1.74 -12.66
C ILE A 521 -26.24 2.47 -12.88
N LEU A 522 -27.20 1.86 -13.57
CA LEU A 522 -28.46 2.51 -13.95
C LEU A 522 -29.52 2.48 -12.84
N TYR A 523 -29.60 1.39 -12.07
CA TYR A 523 -30.69 1.14 -11.14
C TYR A 523 -30.25 1.02 -9.67
N GLY A 524 -28.95 1.02 -9.38
CA GLY A 524 -28.43 0.90 -8.02
C GLY A 524 -28.46 -0.53 -7.44
N ASP A 525 -28.41 -0.64 -6.11
CA ASP A 525 -28.28 -1.91 -5.36
C ASP A 525 -29.59 -2.71 -5.19
N ASP A 526 -30.69 -2.33 -5.86
CA ASP A 526 -31.93 -3.09 -5.78
C ASP A 526 -31.73 -4.51 -6.36
N GLU A 527 -32.07 -5.53 -5.56
CA GLU A 527 -31.77 -6.95 -5.80
C GLU A 527 -32.14 -7.42 -7.20
N ILE A 528 -31.28 -8.28 -7.76
CA ILE A 528 -31.53 -9.05 -8.99
C ILE A 528 -32.70 -10.03 -8.72
N GLY A 529 -33.92 -9.54 -8.84
CA GLY A 529 -35.04 -10.36 -9.30
C GLY A 529 -34.74 -10.86 -10.73
N PRO A 530 -35.40 -11.93 -11.21
CA PRO A 530 -34.95 -12.69 -12.38
C PRO A 530 -35.15 -11.87 -13.67
N TYR A 531 -34.23 -10.97 -13.98
CA TYR A 531 -34.13 -10.26 -15.25
C TYR A 531 -33.42 -11.15 -16.28
N ILE A 532 -34.10 -12.25 -16.63
CA ILE A 532 -33.95 -12.96 -17.90
C ILE A 532 -35.00 -12.40 -18.89
N SER A 533 -35.26 -11.08 -18.89
CA SER A 533 -36.33 -10.53 -19.74
C SER A 533 -36.19 -9.07 -20.15
N MET A 534 -34.98 -8.55 -20.34
CA MET A 534 -34.83 -7.42 -21.27
C MET A 534 -34.81 -8.02 -22.68
N THR A 535 -35.76 -7.59 -23.52
CA THR A 535 -35.78 -7.95 -24.94
C THR A 535 -34.59 -7.30 -25.63
N ASP A 536 -34.05 -7.93 -26.68
CA ASP A 536 -32.93 -7.39 -27.47
C ASP A 536 -33.23 -5.95 -27.97
N GLU A 537 -34.51 -5.62 -28.18
CA GLU A 537 -34.97 -4.28 -28.55
C GLU A 537 -34.74 -3.22 -27.46
N ALA A 538 -34.90 -3.56 -26.18
CA ALA A 538 -34.63 -2.64 -25.07
C ALA A 538 -33.13 -2.45 -24.83
N LEU A 539 -32.33 -3.46 -25.18
CA LEU A 539 -30.87 -3.36 -25.15
C LEU A 539 -30.36 -2.45 -26.27
N ASN A 540 -30.82 -2.67 -27.50
CA ASN A 540 -30.41 -1.87 -28.67
C ASN A 540 -30.85 -0.41 -28.54
N ALA A 541 -32.06 -0.14 -28.04
CA ALA A 541 -32.53 1.23 -27.83
C ALA A 541 -31.71 1.98 -26.76
N GLU A 542 -31.16 1.27 -25.78
CA GLU A 542 -30.29 1.85 -24.75
C GLU A 542 -28.83 1.96 -25.24
N GLU A 543 -28.38 1.05 -26.10
CA GLU A 543 -27.11 1.13 -26.85
C GLU A 543 -27.06 2.42 -27.67
N ASP A 544 -28.10 2.68 -28.48
CA ASP A 544 -28.26 3.93 -29.23
C ASP A 544 -28.24 5.17 -28.33
N ARG A 545 -28.84 5.09 -27.12
CA ARG A 545 -28.89 6.21 -26.17
C ARG A 545 -27.53 6.48 -25.53
N LEU A 546 -26.77 5.44 -25.21
CA LEU A 546 -25.44 5.54 -24.60
C LEU A 546 -24.38 5.95 -25.62
N GLU A 547 -24.47 5.51 -26.86
CA GLU A 547 -23.68 6.03 -27.98
C GLU A 547 -23.94 7.53 -28.16
N ALA A 548 -25.22 7.95 -28.19
CA ALA A 548 -25.56 9.37 -28.28
C ALA A 548 -25.02 10.20 -27.10
N LEU A 549 -25.00 9.66 -25.88
CA LEU A 549 -24.46 10.34 -24.70
C LEU A 549 -22.92 10.42 -24.74
N ALA A 550 -22.26 9.36 -25.21
CA ALA A 550 -20.81 9.33 -25.41
C ALA A 550 -20.40 10.34 -26.49
N ASP A 551 -21.12 10.34 -27.63
CA ASP A 551 -20.93 11.29 -28.72
C ASP A 551 -21.23 12.73 -28.30
N GLU A 552 -22.26 12.96 -27.49
CA GLU A 552 -22.56 14.29 -26.93
C GLU A 552 -21.46 14.75 -25.97
N THR A 553 -20.88 13.85 -25.18
CA THR A 553 -19.77 14.14 -24.26
C THR A 553 -18.49 14.46 -25.03
N ILE A 554 -18.24 13.78 -26.14
CA ILE A 554 -17.13 14.04 -27.08
C ILE A 554 -17.37 15.35 -27.85
N ALA A 555 -18.59 15.58 -28.34
CA ALA A 555 -18.98 16.75 -29.13
C ALA A 555 -19.09 18.05 -28.31
N LYS A 556 -19.31 17.95 -26.99
CA LYS A 556 -19.21 19.08 -26.04
C LYS A 556 -17.79 19.65 -25.93
N GLY A 557 -16.82 19.10 -26.66
CA GLY A 557 -15.55 19.75 -26.91
C GLY A 557 -14.73 19.93 -25.64
N THR A 558 -14.79 18.94 -24.75
CA THR A 558 -13.75 18.72 -23.74
C THR A 558 -12.50 18.33 -24.54
N ASP A 559 -11.84 19.33 -25.12
CA ASP A 559 -10.60 19.15 -25.86
C ASP A 559 -9.62 18.55 -24.85
N VAL A 560 -9.47 17.23 -24.91
CA VAL A 560 -8.65 16.47 -23.97
C VAL A 560 -7.20 16.94 -24.07
N SER A 561 -6.78 17.51 -25.21
CA SER A 561 -5.47 18.13 -25.37
C SER A 561 -5.40 19.53 -24.76
N ALA A 562 -6.39 20.41 -24.95
CA ALA A 562 -6.41 21.73 -24.31
C ALA A 562 -6.75 21.68 -22.82
N ILE A 563 -7.41 20.63 -22.33
CA ILE A 563 -7.61 20.37 -20.90
C ILE A 563 -6.40 19.64 -20.35
N ALA A 564 -5.75 18.71 -21.06
CA ALA A 564 -4.43 18.22 -20.65
C ALA A 564 -3.38 19.35 -20.66
N ASP A 565 -3.46 20.35 -21.52
CA ASP A 565 -2.55 21.51 -21.54
C ASP A 565 -2.97 22.59 -20.53
N ALA A 566 -4.27 22.80 -20.29
CA ALA A 566 -4.78 23.71 -19.26
C ALA A 566 -4.67 23.11 -17.85
N TYR A 567 -4.82 21.80 -17.68
CA TYR A 567 -4.54 21.08 -16.42
C TYR A 567 -3.06 20.74 -16.29
N SER A 568 -2.28 20.48 -17.34
CA SER A 568 -0.82 20.38 -17.21
C SER A 568 -0.27 21.75 -16.83
N SER A 569 -0.76 22.86 -17.37
CA SER A 569 -0.38 24.20 -16.89
C SER A 569 -0.98 24.57 -15.52
N THR A 570 -2.13 24.05 -15.10
CA THR A 570 -2.73 24.31 -13.76
C THR A 570 -2.23 23.35 -12.67
N VAL A 571 -1.85 22.13 -13.03
CA VAL A 571 -1.15 21.16 -12.19
C VAL A 571 0.31 21.56 -12.12
N LEU A 572 1.00 21.93 -13.21
CA LEU A 572 2.36 22.49 -13.15
C LEU A 572 2.40 23.86 -12.45
N ALA A 573 1.43 24.76 -12.67
CA ALA A 573 1.32 26.00 -11.87
C ALA A 573 0.84 25.72 -10.44
N GLY A 574 0.13 24.61 -10.22
CA GLY A 574 -0.18 24.06 -8.92
C GLY A 574 1.08 23.55 -8.25
N PHE A 575 1.98 22.88 -8.97
CA PHE A 575 3.30 22.44 -8.54
C PHE A 575 4.21 23.65 -8.24
N ASP A 576 4.21 24.70 -9.07
CA ASP A 576 4.92 25.96 -8.80
C ASP A 576 4.36 26.73 -7.60
N ARG A 577 3.06 26.64 -7.32
CA ARG A 577 2.43 27.16 -6.09
C ARG A 577 2.57 26.24 -4.87
N LEU A 578 2.71 24.92 -5.08
CA LEU A 578 2.91 23.88 -4.07
C LEU A 578 4.32 23.92 -3.48
N PHE A 579 5.28 24.53 -4.18
CA PHE A 579 6.66 24.75 -3.71
C PHE A 579 6.94 26.19 -3.26
N ASP A 580 5.92 27.04 -3.11
CA ASP A 580 6.04 28.39 -2.56
C ASP A 580 6.11 28.35 -1.02
N SER A 581 7.10 27.62 -0.51
CA SER A 581 7.64 27.87 0.83
C SER A 581 8.63 29.04 0.71
N PRO A 582 8.79 29.89 1.76
CA PRO A 582 9.55 31.12 1.66
C PRO A 582 10.92 30.88 1.01
N GLN A 583 11.35 31.80 0.14
CA GLN A 583 12.59 31.75 -0.68
C GLN A 583 13.78 31.08 0.02
N SER A 584 13.92 31.26 1.34
CA SER A 584 14.91 30.62 2.21
C SER A 584 14.92 29.09 2.27
N THR A 585 13.81 28.40 1.97
CA THR A 585 13.69 26.94 1.97
C THR A 585 14.05 26.36 0.61
N ARG A 586 13.65 27.02 -0.49
CA ARG A 586 14.09 26.72 -1.85
C ARG A 586 15.60 26.96 -2.00
N ASP A 587 16.13 28.04 -1.45
CA ASP A 587 17.56 28.37 -1.48
C ASP A 587 18.40 27.42 -0.58
N ARG A 588 17.83 26.91 0.52
CA ARG A 588 18.46 25.86 1.34
C ARG A 588 18.47 24.48 0.67
N LEU A 589 17.40 24.10 -0.02
CA LEU A 589 17.33 22.84 -0.76
C LEU A 589 18.24 22.87 -1.98
N ILE A 590 18.33 24.01 -2.69
CA ILE A 590 19.27 24.18 -3.81
C ILE A 590 20.73 24.27 -3.31
N SER A 591 21.01 24.95 -2.19
CA SER A 591 22.34 24.98 -1.56
C SER A 591 22.80 23.59 -1.09
N CYS A 592 21.92 22.79 -0.47
CA CYS A 592 22.24 21.40 -0.11
C CYS A 592 22.41 20.47 -1.32
N LEU A 593 21.82 20.78 -2.47
CA LEU A 593 21.93 19.98 -3.70
C LEU A 593 23.09 20.41 -4.61
N MET A 594 23.69 21.59 -4.38
CA MET A 594 24.74 22.14 -5.24
C MET A 594 26.10 22.35 -4.57
N GLU A 595 26.25 22.09 -3.26
CA GLU A 595 27.54 22.30 -2.56
C GLU A 595 28.55 21.14 -2.63
N ASP A 596 28.26 20.02 -3.32
CA ASP A 596 29.26 18.95 -3.56
C ASP A 596 29.64 18.76 -5.04
N TRP A 597 29.30 19.71 -5.93
CA TRP A 597 29.58 19.59 -7.37
C TRP A 597 30.35 20.74 -8.02
N THR A 598 31.08 21.54 -7.21
CA THR A 598 32.18 22.37 -7.71
C THR A 598 33.22 22.63 -6.60
N ASP A 599 34.17 21.71 -6.45
CA ASP A 599 35.62 21.94 -6.60
C ASP A 599 36.34 20.61 -6.85
#